data_AF-A0A2N2UVI1-F1
#
_entry.id   AF-A0A2N2UVI1-F1
#
_cell.length_a   1.000
_cell.length_b   1.000
_cell.length_c   1.000
_cell.angle_alpha   90.00
_cell.angle_beta   90.00
_cell.angle_gamma   90.00
#
_symmetry.space_group_name_H-M   'P 1'
#
loop_
_entity.id
_entity.type
_entity.pdbx_description
1 polymer ?
#
loop_
_entity_poly.entity_id
_entity_poly.type
_entity_poly.pdbx_seq_one_letter_code
_entity_poly.pdbx_strand_id
1 'polypeptide(L)'
;MDSEELRVVADNQSEWARRVRELRTEEGYLILTHNDRSELKPGQYLLETPKPQPAFERAISKEARAYVLDRNGFTCQMCGAVAGEPHPYDPTRKTRLHIGHIIDKSKGGNDEPSNLRAICSICNEGAQNATLIRPDLKQLLIQIRRATSADQLETLKWLIAKFPKQAVQEIAAKSK
;
A
#
# COMPACT_ATOMS: atom_id res chain seq x y z
N MET A 1 22.22 -0.93 28.27
CA MET A 1 23.16 -1.23 27.18
C MET A 1 23.28 -0.02 26.31
N ASP A 2 24.44 0.23 25.72
CA ASP A 2 24.63 1.32 24.77
C ASP A 2 24.59 0.85 23.31
N SER A 3 24.64 1.81 22.39
CA SER A 3 24.51 1.58 20.95
C SER A 3 25.70 0.81 20.36
N GLU A 4 26.88 0.93 20.98
CA GLU A 4 28.08 0.23 20.53
C GLU A 4 28.02 -1.24 20.94
N GLU A 5 27.61 -1.52 22.18
CA GLU A 5 27.35 -2.88 22.66
C GLU A 5 26.30 -3.58 21.81
N LEU A 6 25.18 -2.91 21.49
CA LEU A 6 24.12 -3.47 20.66
C LEU A 6 24.59 -3.73 19.22
N ARG A 7 25.44 -2.86 18.67
CA ARG A 7 26.03 -3.06 17.34
C ARG A 7 26.91 -4.31 17.30
N VAL A 8 27.73 -4.51 18.34
CA VAL A 8 28.60 -5.69 18.46
C VAL A 8 27.77 -6.96 18.63
N VAL A 9 26.74 -6.96 19.48
CA VAL A 9 25.83 -8.10 19.67
C VAL A 9 25.08 -8.44 18.39
N ALA A 10 24.76 -7.44 17.56
CA ALA A 10 24.12 -7.61 16.27
C ALA A 10 25.08 -7.92 15.12
N ASP A 11 26.31 -8.38 15.40
CA ASP A 11 27.32 -8.73 14.40
C ASP A 11 27.60 -7.59 13.40
N ASN A 12 27.67 -6.36 13.91
CA ASN A 12 27.89 -5.13 13.16
C ASN A 12 26.86 -4.83 12.04
N GLN A 13 25.69 -5.49 12.06
CA GLN A 13 24.61 -5.23 11.11
C GLN A 13 24.01 -3.83 11.33
N SER A 14 24.00 -2.96 10.32
CA SER A 14 23.48 -1.59 10.43
C SER A 14 22.00 -1.49 10.82
N GLU A 15 21.23 -2.56 10.58
CA GLU A 15 19.79 -2.63 10.83
C GLU A 15 19.42 -2.81 12.31
N TRP A 16 20.39 -3.03 13.21
CA TRP A 16 20.11 -3.28 14.64
C TRP A 16 19.25 -2.18 15.26
N ALA A 17 19.51 -0.91 14.91
CA ALA A 17 18.76 0.22 15.44
C ALA A 17 17.31 0.23 14.96
N ARG A 18 17.06 -0.30 13.75
CA ARG A 18 15.71 -0.51 13.22
C ARG A 18 15.00 -1.64 13.98
N ARG A 19 15.67 -2.77 14.22
CA ARG A 19 15.14 -3.91 14.95
C ARG A 19 14.79 -3.60 16.40
N VAL A 20 15.61 -2.81 17.10
CA VAL A 20 15.31 -2.33 18.45
C VAL A 20 14.05 -1.46 18.46
N ARG A 21 13.83 -0.64 17.42
CA ARG A 21 12.59 0.13 17.28
C ARG A 21 11.37 -0.75 17.02
N GLU A 22 11.49 -1.77 16.17
CA GLU A 22 10.43 -2.76 15.93
C GLU A 22 10.07 -3.49 17.23
N LEU A 23 11.07 -4.00 17.97
CA LEU A 23 10.85 -4.64 19.26
C LEU A 23 10.10 -3.72 20.24
N ARG A 24 10.47 -2.44 20.26
CA ARG A 24 9.83 -1.43 21.11
C ARG A 24 8.39 -1.11 20.71
N THR A 25 8.14 -0.90 19.41
CA THR A 25 6.86 -0.32 18.95
C THR A 25 5.87 -1.34 18.39
N GLU A 26 6.35 -2.47 17.87
CA GLU A 26 5.55 -3.46 17.14
C GLU A 26 5.43 -4.77 17.92
N GLU A 27 6.50 -5.19 18.60
CA GLU A 27 6.50 -6.43 19.40
C GLU A 27 6.20 -6.18 20.89
N GLY A 28 6.05 -4.92 21.29
CA GLY A 28 5.58 -4.53 22.61
C GLY A 28 6.58 -4.68 23.75
N TYR A 29 7.87 -4.80 23.45
CA TYR A 29 8.90 -4.78 24.49
C TYR A 29 9.09 -3.38 25.04
N LEU A 30 9.11 -3.26 26.37
CA LEU A 30 9.27 -1.98 27.05
C LEU A 30 10.75 -1.57 27.07
N ILE A 31 11.23 -1.13 25.92
CA ILE A 31 12.61 -0.65 25.72
C ILE A 31 12.61 0.87 25.90
N LEU A 32 13.12 1.32 27.04
CA LEU A 32 13.24 2.72 27.42
C LEU A 32 14.51 3.36 26.86
N THR A 33 14.42 4.66 26.59
CA THR A 33 15.50 5.52 26.08
C THR A 33 15.63 6.79 26.92
N HIS A 34 16.60 7.65 26.61
CA HIS A 34 16.76 8.98 27.24
C HIS A 34 15.52 9.88 27.16
N ASN A 35 14.61 9.64 26.21
CA ASN A 35 13.33 10.35 26.13
C ASN A 35 12.32 9.88 27.20
N ASP A 36 12.52 8.69 27.75
CA ASP A 36 11.61 8.02 28.69
C ASP A 36 12.14 8.12 30.14
N ARG A 37 13.46 8.07 30.34
CA ARG A 37 14.12 8.23 31.65
C ARG A 37 15.31 9.20 31.57
N SER A 38 15.31 10.20 32.43
CA SER A 38 16.36 11.22 32.53
C SER A 38 17.75 10.68 32.90
N GLU A 39 17.81 9.49 33.51
CA GLU A 39 19.07 8.82 33.87
C GLU A 39 19.78 8.17 32.67
N LEU A 40 19.07 7.96 31.55
CA LEU A 40 19.63 7.37 30.34
C LEU A 40 20.25 8.45 29.44
N LYS A 41 21.44 8.17 28.91
CA LYS A 41 22.08 9.04 27.92
C LYS A 41 21.55 8.75 26.51
N PRO A 42 21.65 9.71 25.56
CA PRO A 42 21.41 9.43 24.15
C PRO A 42 22.23 8.21 23.68
N GLY A 43 21.56 7.27 23.00
CA GLY A 43 22.17 6.00 22.56
C GLY A 43 22.19 4.88 23.60
N GLN A 44 21.65 5.10 24.81
CA GLN A 44 21.43 4.04 25.79
C GLN A 44 20.00 3.52 25.76
N TYR A 45 19.87 2.22 25.96
CA TYR A 45 18.62 1.47 25.97
C TYR A 45 18.51 0.62 27.25
N LEU A 46 17.31 0.58 27.82
CA LEU A 46 16.98 -0.25 28.97
C LEU A 46 15.72 -1.06 28.66
N LEU A 47 15.83 -2.39 28.67
CA LEU A 47 14.66 -3.25 28.66
C LEU A 47 14.12 -3.34 30.09
N GLU A 48 12.97 -2.70 30.35
CA GLU A 48 12.40 -2.63 31.70
C GLU A 48 11.76 -3.96 32.13
N THR A 49 11.10 -4.63 31.19
CA THR A 49 10.54 -5.97 31.39
C THR A 49 10.75 -6.82 30.15
N PRO A 50 11.15 -8.09 30.30
CA PRO A 50 11.28 -9.01 29.17
C PRO A 50 9.92 -9.52 28.66
N LYS A 51 8.81 -9.22 29.35
CA LYS A 51 7.48 -9.63 28.92
C LYS A 51 6.89 -8.57 27.96
N PRO A 52 6.58 -8.93 26.70
CA PRO A 52 5.95 -8.00 25.78
C PRO A 52 4.55 -7.60 26.26
N GLN A 53 4.25 -6.32 26.12
CA GLN A 53 2.91 -5.75 26.31
C GLN A 53 2.17 -5.72 24.97
N PRO A 54 0.84 -5.59 24.93
CA PRO A 54 0.12 -5.42 23.67
C PRO A 54 0.62 -4.17 22.92
N ALA A 55 1.35 -4.37 21.83
CA ALA A 55 1.73 -3.30 20.92
C ALA A 55 0.68 -3.12 19.83
N PHE A 56 0.43 -1.87 19.47
CA PHE A 56 -0.37 -1.51 18.31
C PHE A 56 0.57 -1.28 17.13
N GLU A 57 0.27 -1.88 15.98
CA GLU A 57 1.05 -1.64 14.77
C GLU A 57 1.24 -0.13 14.52
N ARG A 58 2.43 0.24 14.05
CA ARG A 58 2.69 1.62 13.61
C ARG A 58 1.64 2.03 12.58
N ALA A 59 0.87 3.05 12.94
CA ALA A 59 0.04 3.75 11.97
C ALA A 59 0.93 4.42 10.92
N ILE A 60 0.52 4.33 9.65
CA ILE A 60 1.14 5.06 8.54
C ILE A 60 1.23 6.55 8.93
N SER A 61 2.43 7.12 8.80
CA SER A 61 2.68 8.51 9.20
C SER A 61 1.78 9.49 8.42
N LYS A 62 1.50 10.65 9.00
CA LYS A 62 0.67 11.68 8.35
C LYS A 62 1.34 12.19 7.07
N GLU A 63 2.66 12.30 7.09
CA GLU A 63 3.50 12.72 5.98
C GLU A 63 3.45 11.69 4.85
N ALA A 64 3.64 10.41 5.16
CA ALA A 64 3.52 9.31 4.20
C ALA A 64 2.11 9.27 3.59
N ARG A 65 1.08 9.46 4.40
CA ARG A 65 -0.32 9.55 3.95
C ARG A 65 -0.53 10.71 2.97
N ALA A 66 -0.07 11.91 3.31
CA ALA A 66 -0.21 13.09 2.47
C ALA A 66 0.51 12.90 1.12
N TYR A 67 1.76 12.43 1.17
CA TYR A 67 2.55 12.16 -0.02
C TYR A 67 1.89 11.11 -0.94
N VAL A 68 1.41 10.00 -0.39
CA VAL A 68 0.78 8.93 -1.19
C VAL A 68 -0.52 9.41 -1.85
N LEU A 69 -1.33 10.21 -1.14
CA LEU A 69 -2.56 10.78 -1.70
C LEU A 69 -2.26 11.73 -2.86
N ASP A 70 -1.28 12.63 -2.68
CA ASP A 70 -0.87 13.60 -3.69
C ASP A 70 -0.29 12.90 -4.94
N ARG A 71 0.66 11.97 -4.74
CA ARG A 71 1.23 11.12 -5.81
C ARG A 71 0.15 10.36 -6.59
N ASN A 72 -0.93 9.97 -5.92
CA ASN A 72 -2.04 9.24 -6.52
C ASN A 72 -3.15 10.16 -7.05
N GLY A 73 -2.91 11.48 -7.09
CA GLY A 73 -3.82 12.47 -7.64
C GLY A 73 -5.16 12.52 -6.90
N PHE A 74 -5.18 12.16 -5.61
CA PHE A 74 -6.40 12.00 -4.82
C PHE A 74 -7.43 11.07 -5.49
N THR A 75 -6.95 10.04 -6.19
CA THR A 75 -7.79 9.02 -6.83
C THR A 75 -7.48 7.61 -6.33
N CYS A 76 -8.52 6.78 -6.25
CA CYS A 76 -8.37 5.35 -5.99
C CYS A 76 -7.55 4.69 -7.09
N GLN A 77 -6.45 4.04 -6.74
CA GLN A 77 -5.57 3.37 -7.71
C GLN A 77 -6.15 2.07 -8.28
N MET A 78 -7.31 1.62 -7.80
CA MET A 78 -8.03 0.48 -8.37
C MET A 78 -9.13 0.87 -9.34
N CYS A 79 -10.02 1.78 -8.94
CA CYS A 79 -11.23 2.10 -9.70
C CYS A 79 -11.27 3.53 -10.26
N GLY A 80 -10.29 4.38 -9.91
CA GLY A 80 -10.22 5.77 -10.35
C GLY A 80 -11.18 6.73 -9.65
N ALA A 81 -11.91 6.30 -8.61
CA ALA A 81 -12.79 7.18 -7.85
C ALA A 81 -12.02 8.35 -7.21
N VAL A 82 -12.54 9.57 -7.36
CA VAL A 82 -11.92 10.82 -6.89
C VAL A 82 -12.36 11.13 -5.47
N ALA A 83 -11.43 11.50 -4.59
CA ALA A 83 -11.73 11.84 -3.20
C ALA A 83 -12.80 12.94 -3.09
N GLY A 84 -13.80 12.73 -2.25
CA GLY A 84 -14.86 13.71 -1.98
C GLY A 84 -16.00 13.76 -3.00
N GLU A 85 -15.82 13.19 -4.19
CA GLU A 85 -16.86 13.07 -5.22
C GLU A 85 -17.78 11.86 -4.99
N PRO A 86 -19.02 11.87 -5.52
CA PRO A 86 -19.87 10.69 -5.56
C PRO A 86 -19.13 9.48 -6.15
N HIS A 87 -19.21 8.33 -5.47
CA HIS A 87 -18.48 7.16 -5.91
C HIS A 87 -19.07 6.61 -7.22
N PRO A 88 -18.25 6.19 -8.21
CA PRO A 88 -18.74 5.71 -9.49
C PRO A 88 -19.68 4.49 -9.45
N TYR A 89 -19.55 3.65 -8.43
CA TYR A 89 -20.38 2.46 -8.21
C TYR A 89 -21.45 2.63 -7.14
N ASP A 90 -21.39 3.74 -6.39
CA ASP A 90 -22.40 4.09 -5.40
C ASP A 90 -22.50 5.62 -5.34
N PRO A 91 -23.27 6.23 -6.26
CA PRO A 91 -23.40 7.69 -6.31
C PRO A 91 -24.02 8.30 -5.05
N THR A 92 -24.63 7.50 -4.17
CA THR A 92 -25.21 7.97 -2.91
C THR A 92 -24.15 8.28 -1.85
N ARG A 93 -22.91 7.80 -2.02
CA ARG A 93 -21.81 7.99 -1.08
C ARG A 93 -20.68 8.80 -1.69
N LYS A 94 -20.10 9.70 -0.89
CA LYS A 94 -18.84 10.35 -1.23
C LYS A 94 -17.67 9.37 -1.10
N THR A 95 -16.77 9.41 -2.07
CA THR A 95 -15.55 8.61 -2.10
C THR A 95 -14.62 9.03 -0.96
N ARG A 96 -14.34 8.10 -0.05
CA ARG A 96 -13.32 8.24 1.00
C ARG A 96 -12.14 7.34 0.68
N LEU A 97 -10.94 7.93 0.67
CA LEU A 97 -9.70 7.21 0.40
C LEU A 97 -9.01 6.77 1.70
N HIS A 98 -8.49 5.56 1.65
CA HIS A 98 -7.62 4.92 2.62
C HIS A 98 -6.24 4.72 2.01
N ILE A 99 -5.25 4.50 2.86
CA ILE A 99 -3.93 4.06 2.42
C ILE A 99 -3.87 2.56 2.65
N GLY A 100 -3.73 1.81 1.56
CA GLY A 100 -3.53 0.37 1.60
C GLY A 100 -2.12 0.02 1.17
N HIS A 101 -1.62 -1.11 1.66
CA HIS A 101 -0.37 -1.67 1.17
C HIS A 101 -0.55 -2.34 -0.21
N ILE A 102 0.52 -2.35 -1.00
CA ILE A 102 0.60 -3.11 -2.25
C ILE A 102 0.92 -4.56 -1.90
N ILE A 103 1.94 -4.76 -1.07
CA ILE A 103 2.27 -6.03 -0.42
C ILE A 103 1.80 -5.92 1.04
N ASP A 104 0.93 -6.81 1.48
CA ASP A 104 0.43 -6.84 2.86
C ASP A 104 1.57 -6.92 3.88
N LYS A 105 1.42 -6.27 5.04
CA LYS A 105 2.37 -6.37 6.16
C LYS A 105 2.64 -7.83 6.57
N SER A 106 1.59 -8.66 6.62
CA SER A 106 1.69 -10.09 6.94
C SER A 106 2.52 -10.89 5.93
N LYS A 107 2.75 -10.34 4.73
CA LYS A 107 3.59 -10.92 3.66
C LYS A 107 4.92 -10.19 3.51
N GLY A 108 5.32 -9.38 4.51
CA GLY A 108 6.59 -8.65 4.52
C GLY A 108 6.54 -7.26 3.88
N GLY A 109 5.35 -6.69 3.65
CA GLY A 109 5.20 -5.32 3.20
C GLY A 109 5.64 -4.28 4.23
N ASN A 110 6.29 -3.20 3.78
CA ASN A 110 6.72 -2.08 4.62
C ASN A 110 5.76 -0.87 4.50
N ASP A 111 5.92 0.12 5.38
CA ASP A 111 5.16 1.39 5.35
C ASP A 111 5.81 2.47 4.47
N GLU A 112 6.74 2.10 3.58
CA GLU A 112 7.36 3.06 2.67
C GLU A 112 6.34 3.50 1.62
N PRO A 113 6.35 4.78 1.19
CA PRO A 113 5.45 5.26 0.15
C PRO A 113 5.44 4.42 -1.13
N SER A 114 6.56 3.77 -1.47
CA SER A 114 6.71 2.83 -2.58
C SER A 114 5.77 1.62 -2.48
N ASN A 115 5.50 1.12 -1.27
CA ASN A 115 4.62 -0.01 -0.99
C ASN A 115 3.19 0.43 -0.58
N LEU A 116 2.89 1.72 -0.59
CA LEU A 116 1.57 2.24 -0.23
C LEU A 116 0.81 2.74 -1.46
N ARG A 117 -0.52 2.67 -1.43
CA ARG A 117 -1.41 3.20 -2.47
C ARG A 117 -2.69 3.78 -1.88
N ALA A 118 -3.24 4.79 -2.55
CA ALA A 118 -4.58 5.31 -2.23
C ALA A 118 -5.67 4.38 -2.79
N ILE A 119 -6.61 3.95 -1.95
CA ILE A 119 -7.72 3.05 -2.32
C ILE A 119 -9.03 3.56 -1.71
N CYS A 120 -10.16 3.49 -2.42
CA CYS A 120 -11.44 3.94 -1.85
C CYS A 120 -12.01 2.93 -0.86
N SER A 121 -12.94 3.37 0.00
CA SER A 121 -13.60 2.50 0.98
C SER A 121 -14.24 1.26 0.34
N ILE A 122 -14.87 1.40 -0.83
CA ILE A 122 -15.50 0.26 -1.53
C ILE A 122 -14.45 -0.73 -2.04
N CYS A 123 -13.34 -0.26 -2.61
CA CYS A 123 -12.25 -1.15 -3.04
C CYS A 123 -11.45 -1.72 -1.86
N ASN A 124 -11.44 -1.03 -0.72
CA ASN A 124 -10.80 -1.47 0.52
C ASN A 124 -11.63 -2.53 1.25
N GLU A 125 -12.96 -2.36 1.29
CA GLU A 125 -13.93 -3.30 1.87
C GLU A 125 -14.18 -4.50 0.94
N GLY A 126 -14.09 -4.30 -0.38
CA GLY A 126 -14.26 -5.34 -1.39
C GLY A 126 -13.04 -6.25 -1.52
N ALA A 127 -13.16 -7.49 -1.05
CA ALA A 127 -12.44 -8.70 -1.45
C ALA A 127 -10.99 -8.60 -1.99
N GLN A 128 -10.12 -7.74 -1.44
CA GLN A 128 -8.68 -7.79 -1.77
C GLN A 128 -7.96 -9.00 -1.16
N ASN A 129 -8.60 -9.74 -0.24
CA ASN A 129 -8.01 -10.95 0.35
C ASN A 129 -8.58 -12.29 -0.15
N ALA A 130 -9.58 -12.29 -1.04
CA ALA A 130 -10.23 -13.55 -1.42
C ALA A 130 -10.14 -13.89 -2.91
N THR A 131 -10.23 -12.92 -3.83
CA THR A 131 -10.18 -13.21 -5.27
C THR A 131 -9.79 -11.97 -6.07
N LEU A 132 -9.12 -12.17 -7.21
CA LEU A 132 -9.07 -11.15 -8.27
C LEU A 132 -10.51 -10.88 -8.70
N ILE A 133 -11.12 -9.81 -8.20
CA ILE A 133 -12.42 -9.35 -8.70
C ILE A 133 -12.24 -9.16 -10.21
N ARG A 134 -13.03 -9.90 -10.99
CA ARG A 134 -13.00 -9.78 -12.46
C ARG A 134 -13.29 -8.32 -12.80
N PRO A 135 -12.37 -7.60 -13.46
CA PRO A 135 -12.57 -6.19 -13.71
C PRO A 135 -13.79 -6.00 -14.62
N ASP A 136 -14.62 -5.02 -14.27
CA ASP A 136 -15.69 -4.57 -15.16
C ASP A 136 -15.12 -3.81 -16.36
N LEU A 137 -15.97 -3.51 -17.36
CA LEU A 137 -15.54 -2.79 -18.57
C LEU A 137 -14.88 -1.44 -18.25
N LYS A 138 -15.39 -0.72 -17.23
CA LYS A 138 -14.88 0.60 -16.87
C LYS A 138 -13.45 0.49 -16.31
N GLN A 139 -13.19 -0.51 -15.47
CA GLN A 139 -11.87 -0.79 -14.91
C GLN A 139 -10.88 -1.22 -16.00
N LEU A 140 -11.30 -2.09 -16.91
CA LEU A 140 -10.48 -2.49 -18.06
C LEU A 140 -10.08 -1.27 -18.91
N LEU A 141 -11.03 -0.39 -19.22
CA LEU A 141 -10.75 0.81 -20.01
C LEU A 141 -9.81 1.78 -19.29
N ILE A 142 -9.93 1.94 -17.98
CA ILE A 142 -9.01 2.78 -17.20
C ILE A 142 -7.57 2.24 -17.31
N GLN A 143 -7.39 0.93 -17.15
CA GLN A 143 -6.06 0.32 -17.24
C GLN A 143 -5.49 0.41 -18.66
N ILE A 144 -6.28 0.07 -19.68
CA ILE A 144 -5.86 0.12 -21.09
C ILE A 144 -5.48 1.55 -21.50
N ARG A 145 -6.26 2.57 -21.10
CA ARG A 145 -5.96 3.98 -21.45
C ARG A 145 -4.67 4.51 -20.83
N ARG A 146 -4.27 3.99 -19.68
CA ARG A 146 -3.02 4.37 -18.99
C ARG A 146 -1.79 3.64 -19.53
N ALA A 147 -1.99 2.55 -20.27
CA ALA A 147 -0.90 1.78 -20.87
C ALA A 147 -0.28 2.53 -22.05
N THR A 148 0.96 2.17 -22.42
CA THR A 148 1.63 2.77 -23.58
C THR A 148 0.89 2.41 -24.87
N SER A 149 1.09 3.19 -25.94
CA SER A 149 0.50 2.85 -27.25
C SER A 149 0.92 1.47 -27.74
N ALA A 150 2.16 1.03 -27.44
CA ALA A 150 2.62 -0.32 -27.75
C ALA A 150 1.79 -1.38 -27.04
N ASP A 151 1.57 -1.23 -25.72
CA ASP A 151 0.80 -2.20 -24.93
C ASP A 151 -0.68 -2.22 -25.32
N GLN A 152 -1.25 -1.06 -25.67
CA GLN A 152 -2.62 -0.97 -26.17
C GLN A 152 -2.78 -1.76 -27.48
N LEU A 153 -1.82 -1.63 -28.40
CA LEU A 153 -1.83 -2.36 -29.67
C LEU A 153 -1.64 -3.87 -29.49
N GLU A 154 -0.76 -4.31 -28.57
CA GLU A 154 -0.63 -5.73 -28.24
C GLU A 154 -1.90 -6.30 -27.60
N THR A 155 -2.55 -5.54 -26.71
CA THR A 155 -3.86 -5.91 -26.16
C THR A 155 -4.91 -6.07 -27.26
N LEU A 156 -4.93 -5.16 -28.24
CA LEU A 156 -5.83 -5.25 -29.39
C LEU A 156 -5.55 -6.50 -30.24
N LYS A 157 -4.28 -6.78 -30.58
CA LYS A 157 -3.89 -7.98 -31.34
C LYS A 157 -4.37 -9.25 -30.64
N TRP A 158 -4.16 -9.33 -29.33
CA TRP A 158 -4.62 -10.46 -28.53
C TRP A 158 -6.15 -10.61 -28.54
N LEU A 159 -6.90 -9.51 -28.41
CA LEU A 159 -8.36 -9.54 -28.46
C LEU A 159 -8.90 -9.99 -29.83
N ILE A 160 -8.28 -9.56 -30.93
CA ILE A 160 -8.64 -10.00 -32.29
C ILE A 160 -8.41 -11.50 -32.44
N ALA A 161 -7.25 -12.00 -32.01
CA ALA A 161 -6.92 -13.42 -32.08
C ALA A 161 -7.88 -14.27 -31.23
N LYS A 162 -8.31 -13.76 -30.07
CA LYS A 162 -9.23 -14.44 -29.17
C LYS A 162 -10.68 -14.45 -29.67
N PHE A 163 -11.13 -13.39 -30.34
CA PHE A 163 -12.52 -13.19 -30.78
C PHE A 163 -12.61 -12.90 -32.29
N PRO A 164 -12.16 -13.80 -33.17
CA PRO A 164 -12.00 -13.50 -34.59
C PRO A 164 -13.33 -13.19 -35.31
N LYS A 165 -14.42 -13.89 -34.96
CA LYS A 165 -15.74 -13.64 -35.56
C LYS A 165 -16.30 -12.26 -35.18
N GLN A 166 -16.19 -11.91 -33.90
CA GLN A 166 -16.67 -10.65 -33.36
C GLN A 166 -15.84 -9.48 -33.89
N ALA A 167 -14.51 -9.65 -34.00
CA ALA A 167 -13.64 -8.63 -34.58
C ALA A 167 -14.05 -8.28 -36.02
N VAL A 168 -14.35 -9.28 -36.86
CA VAL A 168 -14.86 -9.06 -38.23
C VAL A 168 -16.20 -8.30 -38.22
N GLN A 169 -17.11 -8.66 -37.33
CA GLN A 169 -18.42 -7.98 -37.21
C GLN A 169 -18.28 -6.52 -36.81
N GLU A 170 -17.45 -6.21 -35.80
CA GLU A 170 -17.21 -4.85 -35.32
C GLU A 170 -16.52 -3.97 -36.37
N ILE A 171 -15.58 -4.53 -37.14
CA ILE A 171 -14.94 -3.83 -38.27
C ILE A 171 -15.97 -3.53 -39.38
N ALA A 172 -16.83 -4.49 -39.69
CA ALA A 172 -17.87 -4.32 -40.71
C ALA A 172 -18.94 -3.31 -40.28
N ALA A 173 -19.31 -3.29 -39.00
CA ALA A 173 -20.29 -2.35 -38.44
C ALA A 173 -19.82 -0.88 -38.49
N LYS A 174 -18.50 -0.64 -38.45
CA LYS A 174 -17.90 0.70 -38.55
C LYS A 174 -17.65 1.17 -39.98
N SER A 175 -17.80 0.29 -40.97
CA SER A 175 -17.61 0.60 -42.39
C SER A 175 -18.92 1.01 -43.10
N LYS A 176 -20.02 1.14 -42.36
CA LYS A 176 -21.30 1.71 -42.81
C LYS A 176 -21.52 3.07 -42.15
#